data_AF-A0A7X1ZIQ9-F1
#
_entry.id   AF-A0A7X1ZIQ9-F1
#
_cell.length_a   1.000
_cell.length_b   1.000
_cell.length_c   1.000
_cell.angle_alpha   90.00
_cell.angle_beta   90.00
_cell.angle_gamma   90.00
#
_symmetry.space_group_name_H-M   'P 1'
#
loop_
_entity.id
_entity.type
_entity.pdbx_description
1 polymer ?
#
loop_
_entity_poly.entity_id
_entity_poly.type
_entity_poly.pdbx_seq_one_letter_code
_entity_poly.pdbx_strand_id
1 'polypeptide(L)' 'MAYAQEKDIILRPQEKMYGSDGFFRITVGTEEENKIMVETVKEFCAK' A
#
# COMPACT_ATOMS: atom_id res chain seq x y z
N MET A 1 -4.70 -2.09 -7.28
CA MET A 1 -4.63 -0.62 -7.34
C MET A 1 -5.97 0.05 -7.02
N ALA A 2 -7.11 -0.49 -7.46
CA ALA A 2 -8.43 0.06 -7.14
C ALA A 2 -8.69 0.27 -5.62
N TYR A 3 -8.43 -0.75 -4.79
CA TYR A 3 -8.77 -0.72 -3.36
C TYR A 3 -8.06 0.36 -2.52
N ALA A 4 -6.83 0.73 -2.90
CA ALA A 4 -6.06 1.76 -2.19
C ALA A 4 -6.41 3.18 -2.67
N GLN A 5 -6.72 3.34 -3.96
CA GLN A 5 -7.16 4.61 -4.52
C GLN A 5 -8.53 5.03 -3.96
N GLU A 6 -9.40 4.06 -3.63
CA GLU A 6 -10.69 4.33 -2.96
C GLU A 6 -10.51 4.90 -1.54
N LYS A 7 -9.34 4.73 -0.93
CA LYS A 7 -9.00 5.26 0.41
C LYS A 7 -8.03 6.46 0.36
N ASP A 8 -7.90 7.10 -0.80
CA ASP A 8 -6.98 8.23 -1.06
C ASP A 8 -5.48 7.88 -0.89
N ILE A 9 -5.13 6.59 -0.89
CA ILE A 9 -3.75 6.13 -0.74
C ILE A 9 -3.11 5.94 -2.12
N ILE A 10 -2.10 6.74 -2.42
CA ILE A 10 -1.31 6.61 -3.66
C ILE A 10 -0.19 5.58 -3.47
N LEU A 11 -0.44 4.35 -3.91
CA LEU A 11 0.60 3.32 -4.01
C LEU A 11 1.32 3.43 -5.34
N ARG A 12 2.65 3.55 -5.31
CA ARG A 12 3.46 3.55 -6.53
C ARG A 12 3.91 2.12 -6.83
N PRO A 13 3.63 1.57 -8.03
CA PRO A 13 4.15 0.26 -8.41
C PRO A 13 5.67 0.29 -8.41
N GLN A 14 6.26 -0.80 -7.94
CA GLN A 14 7.69 -1.04 -8.06
C GLN A 14 7.91 -2.12 -9.13
N GLU A 15 8.95 -1.95 -9.93
CA GLU A 15 9.36 -3.00 -10.88
C GLU A 15 9.71 -4.29 -10.13
N LYS A 16 9.68 -5.41 -10.88
CA LYS A 16 9.98 -6.74 -10.37
C LYS A 16 11.25 -6.74 -9.52
N MET A 17 11.12 -7.15 -8.26
CA MET A 17 12.25 -7.32 -7.34
C MET A 17 12.32 -8.75 -6.88
N TYR A 18 13.54 -9.27 -6.67
CA TYR A 18 13.78 -10.61 -6.12
C TYR A 18 13.04 -11.76 -6.84
N GLY A 19 12.77 -11.61 -8.14
CA GLY A 19 12.04 -12.61 -8.92
C GLY A 19 10.52 -12.64 -8.71
N SER A 20 9.96 -11.74 -7.88
CA SER A 20 8.51 -11.61 -7.67
C SER A 20 7.97 -10.28 -8.19
N ASP A 21 6.77 -10.35 -8.77
CA ASP A 21 5.98 -9.18 -9.15
C ASP A 21 5.07 -8.78 -7.99
N GLY A 22 4.48 -7.57 -8.05
CA GLY A 22 3.53 -7.09 -7.06
C GLY A 22 4.11 -6.27 -5.90
N PHE A 23 5.38 -5.85 -6.00
CA PHE A 23 5.93 -4.89 -5.05
C PHE A 23 5.39 -3.48 -5.32
N PHE A 24 5.25 -2.71 -4.24
CA PHE A 24 4.84 -1.32 -4.28
C PHE A 24 5.63 -0.52 -3.25
N ARG A 25 5.83 0.76 -3.56
CA ARG A 25 6.51 1.70 -2.68
C ARG A 25 5.49 2.61 -2.02
N ILE A 26 5.67 2.78 -0.71
CA ILE A 26 4.87 3.66 0.14
C ILE A 26 5.76 4.82 0.58
N THR A 27 5.22 6.03 0.58
CA THR A 27 5.86 7.18 1.19
C THR A 27 5.49 7.20 2.67
N VAL A 28 6.49 7.21 3.56
CA VAL A 28 6.26 7.36 5.00
C VAL A 28 5.95 8.83 5.28
N GLY A 29 4.73 9.09 5.76
CA GLY A 29 4.22 10.42 6.09
C GLY A 29 4.06 10.61 7.60
N THR A 30 3.01 11.32 7.98
CA THR A 30 2.62 11.49 9.40
C THR A 30 2.16 10.18 10.04
N GLU A 31 2.08 10.16 11.37
CA GLU A 31 1.58 8.98 12.12
C GLU A 31 0.16 8.58 11.69
N GLU A 32 -0.73 9.56 11.49
CA GLU A 32 -2.11 9.33 11.06
C GLU A 32 -2.17 8.70 9.67
N GLU A 33 -1.43 9.24 8.69
CA GLU A 33 -1.34 8.67 7.33
C GLU A 33 -0.78 7.24 7.36
N ASN A 34 0.27 7.02 8.14
CA ASN A 34 0.89 5.70 8.27
C ASN A 34 -0.07 4.69 8.92
N LYS A 35 -0.89 5.13 9.89
CA LYS A 35 -1.88 4.28 10.55
C LYS A 35 -2.98 3.83 9.59
N ILE A 36 -3.52 4.76 8.79
CA ILE A 36 -4.54 4.47 7.76
C ILE A 36 -4.00 3.44 6.76
N MET A 37 -2.73 3.57 6.35
CA MET A 37 -2.09 2.61 5.46
C MET A 37 -1.97 1.22 6.08
N VAL A 38 -1.51 1.12 7.33
CA VAL A 38 -1.39 -0.16 8.04
C VAL A 38 -2.74 -0.83 8.22
N GLU A 39 -3.78 -0.09 8.58
CA GLU A 39 -5.14 -0.63 8.70
C GLU A 39 -5.67 -1.14 7.35
N THR A 40 -5.47 -0.36 6.28
CA THR A 40 -5.89 -0.75 4.93
C THR A 40 -5.19 -2.03 4.46
N VAL A 41 -3.88 -2.18 4.72
CA VAL A 41 -3.14 -3.40 4.38
C VAL A 41 -3.65 -4.60 5.19
N LYS A 42 -3.91 -4.41 6.49
CA LYS A 42 -4.47 -5.47 7.34
C LYS A 42 -5.84 -5.92 6.83
N GLU A 43 -6.73 -4.99 6.47
CA GLU A 43 -8.03 -5.31 5.89
C GLU A 43 -7.91 -6.06 4.56
N PHE A 44 -6.96 -5.67 3.71
CA PHE A 44 -6.74 -6.30 2.42
C PHE A 44 -6.19 -7.74 2.55
N CYS A 45 -5.23 -7.95 3.46
CA CYS A 45 -4.58 -9.26 3.67
C CYS A 45 -5.37 -10.23 4.57
N ALA A 46 -6.35 -9.73 5.34
CA ALA A 46 -7.22 -10.56 6.17
C ALA A 46 -8.43 -11.14 5.41
N LYS A 47 -8.62 -10.74 4.14
CA LYS A 47 -9.53 -11.36 3.18
C LYS A 47 -8.86 -12.50 2.42
#